data_AF-A0A927UKU2-F1
#
_entry.id   AF-A0A927UKU2-F1
#
_cell.length_a   1.000
_cell.length_b   1.000
_cell.length_c   1.000
_cell.angle_alpha   90.00
_cell.angle_beta   90.00
_cell.angle_gamma   90.00
#
_symmetry.space_group_name_H-M   'P 1'
#
loop_
_entity.id
_entity.type
_entity.pdbx_description
1 polymer ?
#
loop_
_entity_poly.entity_id
_entity_poly.type
_entity_poly.pdbx_seq_one_letter_code
_entity_poly.pdbx_strand_id
1 'polypeptide(L)'
;MTKKITKRENYEALLALLPDMLGAELIDEEMDARLADFLNKEIEQLDKRAGKAKEYASKKKAETDALCDMALTILQNEERALTISEVVEIANAHESALGATSQKMAYRLNKLVEAGQAVKDSVSIKEEGKATRKVNTYQWIGSVEEPIPDEE
;
A
#
# COMPACT_ATOMS: atom_id res chain seq x y z
N MET A 1 21.38 11.30 -12.55
CA MET A 1 20.90 11.71 -11.22
C MET A 1 21.85 11.14 -10.17
N THR A 2 22.46 11.96 -9.32
CA THR A 2 23.33 11.50 -8.23
C THR A 2 22.47 10.94 -7.10
N LYS A 3 22.71 9.69 -6.69
CA LYS A 3 22.01 9.06 -5.56
C LYS A 3 22.23 9.93 -4.31
N LYS A 4 21.14 10.34 -3.64
CA LYS A 4 21.25 11.03 -2.35
C LYS A 4 21.78 10.04 -1.31
N ILE A 5 22.87 10.39 -0.65
CA ILE A 5 23.43 9.64 0.47
C ILE A 5 22.45 9.70 1.64
N THR A 6 22.17 8.56 2.24
CA THR A 6 21.28 8.41 3.39
C THR A 6 22.01 8.74 4.70
N LYS A 7 21.26 9.12 5.74
CA LYS A 7 21.85 9.37 7.08
C LYS A 7 22.59 8.15 7.63
N ARG A 8 22.10 6.95 7.33
CA ARG A 8 22.76 5.69 7.68
C ARG A 8 24.12 5.56 6.99
N GLU A 9 24.16 5.74 5.66
CA GLU A 9 25.41 5.71 4.88
C GLU A 9 26.42 6.77 5.39
N ASN A 10 25.95 7.93 5.85
CA ASN A 10 26.81 8.93 6.49
C ASN A 10 27.40 8.46 7.84
N TYR A 11 26.59 7.85 8.72
CA TYR A 11 27.09 7.35 10.01
C TYR A 11 28.05 6.18 9.84
N GLU A 12 27.79 5.30 8.87
CA GLU A 12 28.71 4.22 8.48
C GLU A 12 30.04 4.77 7.96
N ALA A 13 29.99 5.82 7.12
CA ALA A 13 31.20 6.49 6.65
C ALA A 13 31.98 7.19 7.78
N LEU A 14 31.28 7.79 8.75
CA LEU A 14 31.93 8.41 9.92
C LEU A 14 32.61 7.36 10.82
N LEU A 15 31.95 6.22 11.06
CA LEU A 15 32.54 5.09 11.79
C LEU A 15 33.80 4.55 11.10
N ALA A 16 33.79 4.49 9.76
CA ALA A 16 34.95 4.01 9.00
C ALA A 16 36.15 4.97 9.08
N LEU A 17 35.92 6.26 9.32
CA LEU A 17 36.96 7.29 9.42
C LEU A 17 37.48 7.50 10.85
N LEU A 18 36.79 7.00 11.89
CA LEU A 18 37.21 7.11 13.30
C LEU A 18 38.66 6.64 13.53
N PRO A 19 39.08 5.45 13.05
CA PRO A 19 40.44 4.95 13.28
C PRO A 19 41.54 5.86 12.69
N ASP A 20 41.25 6.51 11.55
CA ASP A 20 42.18 7.42 10.89
C ASP A 20 42.25 8.79 11.60
N MET A 21 41.18 9.16 12.33
CA MET A 21 41.15 10.36 13.18
C MET A 21 41.92 10.18 14.50
N LEU A 22 42.12 8.94 14.96
CA LEU A 22 42.92 8.60 16.14
C LEU A 22 44.42 8.91 15.98
N GLY A 23 44.91 8.99 14.74
CA GLY A 23 46.30 9.32 14.42
C GLY A 23 46.61 10.83 14.43
N ALA A 24 45.58 11.67 14.53
CA ALA A 24 45.74 13.09 14.76
C ALA A 24 45.52 13.35 16.26
N GLU A 25 46.35 14.17 16.91
CA GLU A 25 46.34 14.48 18.35
C GLU A 25 45.05 15.22 18.86
N LEU A 26 43.90 14.96 18.24
CA LEU A 26 42.62 15.65 18.38
C LEU A 26 41.61 14.90 19.27
N ILE A 27 41.77 13.58 19.46
CA ILE A 27 40.77 12.73 20.14
C ILE A 27 41.49 11.68 21.00
N ASP A 28 41.14 11.57 22.28
CA ASP A 28 41.60 10.48 23.14
C ASP A 28 40.78 9.19 22.95
N GLU A 29 41.30 8.05 23.41
CA GLU A 29 40.66 6.73 23.26
C GLU A 29 39.23 6.68 23.88
N GLU A 30 38.96 7.46 24.92
CA GLU A 30 37.64 7.47 25.57
C GLU A 30 36.60 8.24 24.73
N MET A 31 37.00 9.36 24.13
CA MET A 31 36.15 10.14 23.25
C MET A 31 35.85 9.41 21.93
N ASP A 32 36.83 8.65 21.42
CA ASP A 32 36.65 7.78 20.25
C ASP A 32 35.61 6.68 20.52
N ALA A 33 35.75 5.96 21.63
CA ALA A 33 34.79 4.93 22.04
C ALA A 33 33.37 5.48 22.21
N ARG A 34 33.21 6.65 22.84
CA ARG A 34 31.90 7.30 22.99
C ARG A 34 31.28 7.72 21.66
N LEU A 35 32.10 8.19 20.71
CA LEU A 35 31.62 8.58 19.39
C LEU A 35 31.21 7.34 18.57
N ALA A 36 31.98 6.26 18.64
CA ALA A 36 31.64 4.98 18.02
C ALA A 36 30.31 4.43 18.58
N ASP A 37 30.14 4.42 19.90
CA ASP A 37 28.90 3.99 20.56
C ASP A 37 27.70 4.83 20.14
N PHE A 38 27.87 6.16 20.06
CA PHE A 38 26.83 7.06 19.61
C PHE A 38 26.40 6.76 18.17
N LEU A 39 27.36 6.64 17.24
CA LEU A 39 27.08 6.36 15.83
C LEU A 39 26.40 5.00 15.64
N ASN A 40 26.89 3.96 16.35
CA ASN A 40 26.28 2.64 16.33
C ASN A 40 24.83 2.66 16.85
N LYS A 41 24.57 3.38 17.94
CA LYS A 41 23.22 3.54 18.49
C LYS A 41 22.28 4.28 17.53
N GLU A 42 22.78 5.29 16.83
CA GLU A 42 21.99 6.01 15.83
C GLU A 42 21.67 5.13 14.60
N ILE A 43 22.62 4.32 14.13
CA ILE A 43 22.37 3.32 13.07
C ILE A 43 21.33 2.30 13.54
N GLU A 44 21.47 1.76 14.75
CA GLU A 44 20.51 0.80 15.31
C GLU A 44 19.08 1.38 15.38
N GLN A 45 18.95 2.64 15.78
CA GLN A 45 17.65 3.34 15.78
C GLN A 45 17.07 3.51 14.37
N LEU A 46 17.90 3.87 13.39
CA LEU A 46 17.47 3.99 11.99
C LEU A 46 17.00 2.64 11.46
N ASP A 47 17.70 1.56 11.76
CA ASP A 47 17.36 0.21 11.34
C ASP A 47 16.08 -0.29 12.02
N LYS A 48 15.89 -0.01 13.32
CA LYS A 48 14.62 -0.28 14.02
C LYS A 48 13.45 0.45 13.37
N ARG A 49 13.62 1.72 12.99
CA ARG A 49 12.57 2.51 12.31
C ARG A 49 12.29 1.97 10.91
N ALA A 50 13.33 1.63 10.16
CA ALA A 50 13.20 1.05 8.83
C ALA A 50 12.49 -0.32 8.88
N GLY A 51 12.82 -1.16 9.86
CA GLY A 51 12.15 -2.43 10.12
C GLY A 51 10.66 -2.25 10.41
N LYS A 52 10.31 -1.38 11.37
CA LYS A 52 8.90 -1.06 11.68
C LYS A 52 8.14 -0.49 10.48
N ALA A 53 8.78 0.35 9.67
CA ALA A 53 8.16 0.89 8.47
C ALA A 53 7.88 -0.21 7.43
N LYS A 54 8.80 -1.17 7.25
CA LYS A 54 8.59 -2.34 6.39
C LYS A 54 7.46 -3.21 6.90
N GLU A 55 7.43 -3.53 8.20
CA GLU A 55 6.34 -4.30 8.82
C GLU A 55 4.98 -3.62 8.64
N TYR A 56 4.91 -2.31 8.87
CA TYR A 56 3.69 -1.53 8.68
C TYR A 56 3.25 -1.52 7.21
N ALA A 57 4.19 -1.35 6.28
CA ALA A 57 3.90 -1.40 4.84
C ALA A 57 3.37 -2.77 4.43
N SER A 58 3.96 -3.87 4.92
CA SER A 58 3.49 -5.23 4.67
C SER A 58 2.09 -5.48 5.23
N LYS A 59 1.83 -5.07 6.47
CA LYS A 59 0.48 -5.18 7.08
C LYS A 59 -0.56 -4.40 6.30
N LYS A 60 -0.26 -3.15 5.96
CA LYS A 60 -1.15 -2.28 5.18
C LYS A 60 -1.40 -2.82 3.76
N LYS A 61 -0.39 -3.47 3.17
CA LYS A 61 -0.54 -4.16 1.89
C LYS A 61 -1.50 -5.34 2.03
N ALA A 62 -1.31 -6.21 3.03
CA ALA A 62 -2.20 -7.34 3.28
C ALA A 62 -3.66 -6.90 3.53
N GLU A 63 -3.89 -5.86 4.32
CA GLU A 63 -5.22 -5.27 4.51
C GLU A 63 -5.82 -4.72 3.21
N THR A 64 -4.98 -4.11 2.37
CA THR A 64 -5.39 -3.56 1.08
C THR A 64 -5.78 -4.64 0.09
N ASP A 65 -5.00 -5.71 0.03
CA ASP A 65 -5.21 -6.86 -0.83
C ASP A 65 -6.49 -7.60 -0.40
N ALA A 66 -6.69 -7.83 0.90
CA ALA A 66 -7.91 -8.45 1.43
C ALA A 66 -9.20 -7.68 1.07
N LEU A 67 -9.16 -6.33 1.10
CA LEU A 67 -10.30 -5.52 0.66
C LEU A 67 -10.52 -5.55 -0.87
N CYS A 68 -9.46 -5.71 -1.67
CA CYS A 68 -9.59 -5.94 -3.11
C CYS A 68 -10.26 -7.29 -3.38
N ASP A 69 -9.76 -8.35 -2.76
CA ASP A 69 -10.27 -9.72 -2.93
C ASP A 69 -11.74 -9.81 -2.52
N MET A 70 -12.12 -9.13 -1.45
CA MET A 70 -13.52 -9.02 -1.04
C MET A 70 -14.38 -8.27 -2.05
N ALA A 71 -13.92 -7.12 -2.56
CA ALA A 71 -14.67 -6.40 -3.59
C ALA A 71 -14.87 -7.27 -4.84
N LEU A 72 -13.85 -8.03 -5.23
CA LEU A 72 -13.95 -9.00 -6.32
C LEU A 72 -14.96 -10.10 -6.00
N THR A 73 -14.91 -10.68 -4.80
CA THR A 73 -15.83 -11.74 -4.36
C THR A 73 -17.28 -11.25 -4.37
N ILE A 74 -17.54 -10.02 -3.92
CA ILE A 74 -18.88 -9.41 -3.96
C ILE A 74 -19.36 -9.29 -5.40
N LEU A 75 -18.53 -8.80 -6.33
CA LEU A 75 -18.89 -8.70 -7.73
C LEU A 75 -19.07 -10.07 -8.41
N GLN A 76 -18.33 -11.09 -7.98
CA GLN A 76 -18.44 -12.46 -8.52
C GLN A 76 -19.73 -13.16 -8.09
N ASN A 77 -20.20 -12.88 -6.86
CA ASN A 77 -21.41 -13.50 -6.32
C ASN A 77 -22.70 -12.81 -6.79
N GLU A 78 -22.59 -11.69 -7.50
CA GLU A 78 -23.71 -10.86 -7.91
C GLU A 78 -23.76 -10.81 -9.45
N GLU A 79 -24.83 -11.35 -10.03
CA GLU A 79 -24.99 -11.43 -11.50
C GLU A 79 -25.22 -10.05 -12.15
N ARG A 80 -25.65 -9.08 -11.35
CA ARG A 80 -25.98 -7.71 -11.79
C ARG A 80 -24.87 -6.71 -11.47
N ALA A 81 -24.86 -5.59 -12.18
CA ALA A 81 -24.01 -4.47 -11.83
C ALA A 81 -24.41 -3.84 -10.49
N LEU A 82 -23.42 -3.52 -9.66
CA LEU A 82 -23.59 -2.93 -8.34
C LEU A 82 -23.06 -1.50 -8.28
N THR A 83 -23.77 -0.62 -7.58
CA THR A 83 -23.27 0.69 -7.20
C THR A 83 -22.27 0.57 -6.05
N ILE A 84 -21.43 1.59 -5.86
CA ILE A 84 -20.48 1.63 -4.73
C ILE A 84 -21.20 1.53 -3.38
N SER A 85 -22.38 2.15 -3.25
CA SER A 85 -23.19 2.06 -2.01
C SER A 85 -23.61 0.62 -1.72
N GLU A 86 -24.09 -0.11 -2.72
CA GLU A 86 -24.50 -1.50 -2.54
C GLU A 86 -23.31 -2.39 -2.19
N VAL A 87 -22.16 -2.21 -2.84
CA VAL A 87 -20.94 -2.95 -2.50
C VAL A 87 -20.51 -2.67 -1.05
N VAL A 88 -20.63 -1.42 -0.59
CA VAL A 88 -20.32 -1.05 0.80
C VAL A 88 -21.30 -1.66 1.79
N GLU A 89 -22.60 -1.70 1.46
CA GLU A 89 -23.63 -2.33 2.28
C GLU A 89 -23.38 -3.84 2.41
N ILE A 90 -23.14 -4.53 1.29
CA ILE A 90 -22.82 -5.96 1.27
C ILE A 90 -21.53 -6.23 2.06
N ALA A 91 -20.48 -5.43 1.84
CA ALA A 91 -19.23 -5.58 2.57
C ALA A 91 -19.43 -5.43 4.08
N ASN A 92 -20.12 -4.38 4.54
CA ASN A 92 -20.34 -4.15 5.97
C ASN A 92 -21.33 -5.13 6.61
N ALA A 93 -22.12 -5.86 5.82
CA ALA A 93 -22.93 -6.97 6.33
C ALA A 93 -22.06 -8.17 6.74
N HIS A 94 -20.82 -8.27 6.22
CA HIS A 94 -19.84 -9.25 6.68
C HIS A 94 -19.03 -8.69 7.85
N GLU A 95 -18.99 -9.40 8.99
CA GLU A 95 -18.24 -8.99 10.18
C GLU A 95 -16.74 -8.74 9.90
N SER A 96 -16.16 -9.47 8.92
CA SER A 96 -14.76 -9.31 8.51
C SER A 96 -14.47 -8.00 7.76
N ALA A 97 -15.48 -7.22 7.37
CA ALA A 97 -15.33 -5.97 6.62
C ALA A 97 -15.93 -4.72 7.28
N LEU A 98 -16.24 -4.81 8.58
CA LEU A 98 -16.73 -3.68 9.37
C LEU A 98 -15.88 -2.41 9.13
N GLY A 99 -16.52 -1.36 8.62
CA GLY A 99 -15.86 -0.07 8.32
C GLY A 99 -15.38 0.10 6.88
N ALA A 100 -15.93 -0.66 5.93
CA ALA A 100 -15.85 -0.34 4.52
C ALA A 100 -16.55 1.00 4.25
N THR A 101 -15.86 1.90 3.55
CA THR A 101 -16.41 3.21 3.14
C THR A 101 -16.46 3.29 1.63
N SER A 102 -17.34 4.15 1.09
CA SER A 102 -17.46 4.34 -0.36
C SER A 102 -16.14 4.74 -1.01
N GLN A 103 -15.31 5.55 -0.34
CA GLN A 103 -13.99 5.93 -0.84
C GLN A 103 -13.03 4.74 -0.92
N LYS A 104 -13.00 3.89 0.12
CA LYS A 104 -12.17 2.69 0.12
C LYS A 104 -12.60 1.74 -1.01
N MET A 105 -13.90 1.46 -1.12
CA MET A 105 -14.45 0.57 -2.14
C MET A 105 -14.29 1.13 -3.56
N ALA A 106 -14.50 2.42 -3.78
CA ALA A 106 -14.30 3.04 -5.09
C ALA A 106 -12.88 2.83 -5.62
N TYR A 107 -11.86 2.99 -4.77
CA TYR A 107 -10.47 2.72 -5.16
C TYR A 107 -10.28 1.26 -5.57
N ARG A 108 -10.81 0.30 -4.79
CA ARG A 108 -10.63 -1.13 -5.03
C ARG A 108 -11.36 -1.57 -6.30
N LEU A 109 -12.58 -1.08 -6.52
CA LEU A 109 -13.35 -1.35 -7.73
C LEU A 109 -12.65 -0.79 -8.98
N ASN A 110 -12.09 0.42 -8.92
CA ASN A 110 -11.30 0.94 -10.05
C ASN A 110 -10.03 0.09 -10.29
N LYS A 111 -9.38 -0.44 -9.25
CA LYS A 111 -8.25 -1.37 -9.39
C LYS A 111 -8.64 -2.65 -10.13
N LEU A 112 -9.81 -3.23 -9.84
CA LEU A 112 -10.33 -4.39 -10.55
C LEU A 112 -10.64 -4.07 -12.02
N VAL A 113 -11.10 -2.86 -12.31
CA VAL A 113 -11.33 -2.39 -13.69
C VAL A 113 -10.01 -2.22 -14.43
N GLU A 114 -9.01 -1.60 -13.81
CA GLU A 114 -7.64 -1.48 -14.36
C GLU A 114 -7.02 -2.85 -14.63
N ALA A 115 -7.32 -3.84 -13.79
CA ALA A 115 -6.87 -5.22 -13.95
C ALA A 115 -7.70 -6.04 -14.98
N GLY A 116 -8.72 -5.45 -15.61
CA GLY A 116 -9.57 -6.15 -16.58
C GLY A 116 -10.46 -7.23 -15.95
N GLN A 117 -10.71 -7.18 -14.64
CA GLN A 117 -11.56 -8.15 -13.93
C GLN A 117 -12.99 -7.66 -13.74
N ALA A 118 -13.22 -6.35 -13.88
CA ALA A 118 -14.54 -5.73 -13.77
C ALA A 118 -14.73 -4.66 -14.84
N VAL A 119 -15.98 -4.39 -15.20
CA VAL A 119 -16.36 -3.25 -16.05
C VAL A 119 -17.06 -2.20 -15.22
N LYS A 120 -16.81 -0.94 -15.55
CA LYS A 120 -17.42 0.23 -14.94
C LYS A 120 -18.35 0.89 -15.95
N ASP A 121 -19.59 1.13 -15.53
CA ASP A 121 -20.58 1.88 -16.29
C ASP A 121 -21.21 2.99 -15.41
N SER A 122 -22.15 3.76 -15.95
CA SER A 122 -22.86 4.81 -15.26
C SER A 122 -24.36 4.70 -15.44
N VAL A 123 -25.10 4.76 -14.33
CA VAL A 123 -26.57 4.73 -14.32
C VAL A 123 -27.11 6.01 -13.70
N SER A 124 -28.24 6.49 -14.23
CA SER A 124 -28.95 7.64 -13.68
C SER A 124 -29.95 7.15 -12.63
N ILE A 125 -29.81 7.62 -11.39
CA ILE A 125 -30.72 7.28 -10.30
C ILE A 125 -31.53 8.53 -9.93
N LYS A 126 -32.84 8.35 -9.74
CA LYS A 126 -33.74 9.37 -9.22
C LYS A 126 -34.31 8.89 -7.89
N GLU A 127 -33.84 9.49 -6.81
CA GLU A 127 -34.41 9.28 -5.47
C GLU A 127 -35.59 10.25 -5.28
N GLU A 128 -36.61 9.84 -4.52
CA GLU A 128 -37.78 10.66 -4.25
C GLU A 128 -37.39 11.99 -3.59
N GLY A 129 -37.87 13.11 -4.15
CA GLY A 129 -37.53 14.45 -3.67
C GLY A 129 -36.13 14.95 -4.05
N LYS A 130 -35.31 14.19 -4.79
CA LYS A 130 -33.97 14.61 -5.23
C LYS A 130 -33.85 14.71 -6.74
N ALA A 131 -32.91 15.55 -7.19
CA ALA A 131 -32.55 15.64 -8.60
C ALA A 131 -31.92 14.32 -9.08
N THR A 132 -32.17 13.96 -10.33
CA THR A 132 -31.53 12.81 -10.97
C THR A 132 -30.01 13.01 -10.97
N ARG A 133 -29.28 12.00 -10.48
CA ARG A 133 -27.82 11.99 -10.47
C ARG A 133 -27.29 10.76 -11.19
N LYS A 134 -26.15 10.91 -11.87
CA LYS A 134 -25.40 9.77 -12.39
C LYS A 134 -24.53 9.18 -11.30
N VAL A 135 -24.53 7.86 -11.19
CA VAL A 135 -23.61 7.13 -10.32
C VAL A 135 -22.92 6.02 -11.12
N ASN A 136 -21.75 5.61 -10.65
CA ASN A 136 -21.00 4.52 -11.28
C ASN A 136 -21.48 3.16 -10.75
N THR A 137 -21.59 2.20 -11.66
CA THR A 137 -21.84 0.79 -11.38
C THR A 137 -20.66 -0.06 -11.82
N TYR A 138 -20.49 -1.22 -11.19
CA TYR A 138 -19.40 -2.14 -11.43
C TYR A 138 -19.95 -3.56 -11.56
N GLN A 139 -19.44 -4.33 -12.50
CA GLN A 139 -19.85 -5.72 -12.73
C GLN A 139 -18.62 -6.58 -13.01
N TRP A 140 -18.58 -7.79 -12.45
CA TRP A 140 -17.56 -8.77 -12.80
C TRP A 140 -17.75 -9.27 -14.23
N ILE A 141 -16.66 -9.44 -14.98
CA ILE A 141 -16.70 -9.81 -16.39
C ILE A 141 -16.19 -11.22 -16.71
N GLY A 142 -16.03 -12.07 -15.68
CA GLY A 142 -15.44 -13.40 -15.85
C GLY A 142 -13.90 -13.37 -15.76
N SER A 143 -13.27 -14.54 -15.66
CA SER A 143 -11.84 -14.64 -15.97
C SER A 143 -11.68 -14.51 -17.49
N VAL A 144 -10.92 -13.53 -17.95
CA VAL A 144 -10.44 -13.50 -19.33
C VAL A 144 -9.49 -14.69 -19.47
N GLU A 145 -9.91 -15.76 -20.13
CA GLU A 145 -8.98 -16.78 -20.64
C GLU A 145 -7.98 -16.04 -21.53
N GLU A 146 -6.69 -16.06 -21.16
CA GLU A 146 -5.64 -15.60 -22.06
C GLU A 146 -5.78 -16.41 -23.35
N PRO A 147 -5.83 -15.77 -24.54
CA PRO A 147 -5.80 -16.52 -25.78
C PRO A 147 -4.51 -17.33 -25.79
N ILE A 148 -4.64 -18.66 -25.87
CA ILE A 148 -3.53 -19.57 -26.12
C ILE A 148 -2.83 -19.02 -27.35
N PRO A 149 -1.54 -18.64 -27.28
CA PRO A 149 -0.84 -18.18 -28.47
C PRO A 149 -0.87 -19.33 -29.47
N ASP A 150 -1.50 -19.09 -30.63
CA ASP A 150 -1.48 -20.02 -31.75
C ASP A 150 0.00 -20.29 -32.07
N GLU A 151 0.43 -21.53 -31.84
CA GLU A 151 1.72 -22.02 -32.32
C GLU A 151 1.61 -22.15 -33.85
N GLU A 152 2.08 -21.13 -34.58
CA GLU A 152 2.48 -21.25 -36.00
C GLU A 152 3.97 -21.57 -36.14
#